data_AF-A0A4S4CHP3-F1
#
_entry.id   AF-A0A4S4CHP3-F1
#
_cell.length_a   1.000
_cell.length_b   1.000
_cell.length_c   1.000
_cell.angle_alpha   90.00
_cell.angle_beta   90.00
_cell.angle_gamma   90.00
#
_symmetry.space_group_name_H-M   'P 1'
#
loop_
_entity.id
_entity.type
_entity.pdbx_description
1 polymer ?
#
loop_
_entity_poly.entity_id
_entity_poly.type
_entity_poly.pdbx_seq_one_letter_code
_entity_poly.pdbx_strand_id
1 'polypeptide(L)'
;MGRSHSLHRSDDRQDHHGRADEFRCQHVAHPAGQRQNEWVHLRDRARHPGHQSSRNWLHRNGQTTHADLLPKWAADPGVPGGSGAAPVKSQSGLTLVEILVAMAILGIILILVTNWETQTLQLTTKTNTLATQIAELNDLSGYIGDRVRSASQVRLTGFTVNAASAVNAGKCDTTTPCLAVLALEEEVNTATTPSTVTRTWFRLVYRVEPRSTWSSVSKVPDTWADNAANNVVVVREYRDNCIEASGGVCSASSPPLTVDAYKASFSDAAFSSMSPALVTDYLSSVDQSGAAITPFALDTVTNTIILTFQSKRNVKSVTTFTPADNPMTLAVQARNVN
;
A
#
# COMPACT_ATOMS: atom_id res chain seq x y z
N MET A 1 -30.09 64.30 46.75
CA MET A 1 -31.32 65.08 46.96
C MET A 1 -31.84 65.54 45.60
N GLY A 2 -33.05 65.12 45.22
CA GLY A 2 -33.79 65.57 44.02
C GLY A 2 -33.28 65.00 42.69
N ARG A 3 -34.09 64.59 41.71
CA ARG A 3 -35.54 64.66 41.51
C ARG A 3 -35.90 63.59 40.45
N SER A 4 -37.02 62.92 40.69
CA SER A 4 -37.71 62.03 39.76
C SER A 4 -38.28 62.79 38.57
N HIS A 5 -38.32 62.17 37.38
CA HIS A 5 -39.40 62.39 36.40
C HIS A 5 -39.63 61.13 35.56
N SER A 6 -40.84 60.59 35.72
CA SER A 6 -41.50 59.57 34.92
C SER A 6 -42.29 60.21 33.77
N LEU A 7 -42.39 59.53 32.62
CA LEU A 7 -43.45 59.60 31.59
C LEU A 7 -43.11 58.46 30.61
N HIS A 8 -43.76 57.29 30.63
CA HIS A 8 -45.15 56.97 30.33
C HIS A 8 -45.58 57.38 28.91
N ARG A 9 -45.53 56.43 27.97
CA ARG A 9 -46.51 56.32 26.89
C ARG A 9 -46.62 54.87 26.42
N SER A 10 -47.83 54.36 26.60
CA SER A 10 -48.37 53.08 26.18
C SER A 10 -49.04 53.20 24.80
N ASP A 11 -49.43 52.03 24.28
CA ASP A 11 -50.45 51.77 23.25
C ASP A 11 -49.97 51.95 21.79
N ASP A 12 -50.30 51.10 20.82
CA ASP A 12 -51.16 49.92 20.81
C ASP A 12 -50.93 49.17 19.47
N ARG A 13 -51.00 47.84 19.52
CA ARG A 13 -51.84 46.97 18.66
C ARG A 13 -51.78 47.13 17.12
N GLN A 14 -51.39 46.06 16.44
CA GLN A 14 -52.32 45.34 15.55
C GLN A 14 -51.81 43.95 15.15
N ASP A 15 -52.71 42.99 15.36
CA ASP A 15 -52.67 41.59 14.99
C ASP A 15 -52.70 41.39 13.46
N HIS A 16 -52.00 40.38 12.95
CA HIS A 16 -52.53 39.58 11.84
C HIS A 16 -52.14 38.10 11.97
N HIS A 17 -53.18 37.30 12.21
CA HIS A 17 -53.27 35.87 11.96
C HIS A 17 -52.89 35.52 10.51
N GLY A 18 -52.33 34.32 10.30
CA GLY A 18 -52.47 33.67 8.99
C GLY A 18 -51.53 32.51 8.67
N ARG A 19 -52.04 31.30 8.93
CA ARG A 19 -51.84 30.03 8.20
C ARG A 19 -50.54 29.24 8.33
N ALA A 20 -50.75 28.07 8.91
CA ALA A 20 -50.02 26.83 8.67
C ALA A 20 -50.23 26.34 7.23
N ASP A 21 -49.14 25.96 6.57
CA ASP A 21 -49.14 25.10 5.38
C ASP A 21 -48.18 23.92 5.62
N GLU A 22 -48.80 22.80 5.99
CA GLU A 22 -48.63 21.46 5.41
C GLU A 22 -47.26 21.10 4.79
N PHE A 23 -46.38 20.48 5.59
CA PHE A 23 -45.23 19.72 5.09
C PHE A 23 -45.71 18.43 4.40
N ARG A 24 -45.69 18.43 3.07
CA ARG A 24 -45.90 17.23 2.24
C ARG A 24 -44.55 16.62 1.86
N CYS A 25 -44.20 15.51 2.50
CA CYS A 25 -43.15 14.61 2.03
C CYS A 25 -43.65 13.88 0.77
N GLN A 26 -43.16 14.27 -0.41
CA GLN A 26 -43.28 13.45 -1.61
C GLN A 26 -42.05 12.56 -1.76
N HIS A 27 -42.26 11.27 -1.47
CA HIS A 27 -41.42 10.17 -1.94
C HIS A 27 -41.46 10.14 -3.48
N VAL A 28 -40.34 10.43 -4.12
CA VAL A 28 -40.10 10.06 -5.52
C VAL A 28 -39.33 8.74 -5.50
N ALA A 29 -40.03 7.67 -5.87
CA ALA A 29 -39.45 6.37 -6.15
C ALA A 29 -38.68 6.42 -7.48
N HIS A 30 -37.38 6.11 -7.46
CA HIS A 30 -36.62 5.79 -8.66
C HIS A 30 -36.56 4.27 -8.85
N PRO A 31 -36.87 3.74 -10.04
CA PRO A 31 -36.79 2.32 -10.32
C PRO A 31 -35.35 1.85 -10.55
N ALA A 32 -35.13 0.61 -10.13
CA ALA A 32 -33.89 -0.14 -10.17
C ALA A 32 -33.30 -0.27 -11.58
N GLY A 33 -32.02 0.08 -11.71
CA GLY A 33 -31.17 -0.28 -12.84
C GLY A 33 -29.94 -1.01 -12.32
N GLN A 34 -29.95 -2.34 -12.47
CA GLN A 34 -28.85 -3.25 -12.16
C GLN A 34 -27.55 -2.83 -12.86
N ARG A 35 -26.47 -2.67 -12.09
CA ARG A 35 -25.13 -3.07 -12.52
C ARG A 35 -24.45 -3.80 -11.37
N GLN A 36 -24.30 -5.11 -11.58
CA GLN A 36 -23.51 -6.02 -10.77
C GLN A 36 -22.06 -5.54 -10.74
N ASN A 37 -21.54 -5.22 -9.57
CA ASN A 37 -20.10 -5.25 -9.30
C ASN A 37 -19.87 -6.40 -8.32
N GLU A 38 -19.54 -7.53 -8.94
CA GLU A 38 -19.09 -8.77 -8.35
C GLU A 38 -17.68 -8.58 -7.80
N TRP A 39 -17.54 -8.33 -6.50
CA TRP A 39 -16.29 -8.56 -5.74
C TRP A 39 -16.64 -8.90 -4.30
N VAL A 40 -17.11 -10.13 -4.10
CA VAL A 40 -17.22 -10.76 -2.78
C VAL A 40 -16.37 -12.03 -2.78
N HIS A 41 -15.70 -12.23 -1.64
CA HIS A 41 -14.93 -13.40 -1.20
C HIS A 41 -13.45 -13.43 -1.58
N LEU A 42 -12.62 -12.95 -0.63
CA LEU A 42 -11.52 -13.73 -0.06
C LEU A 42 -10.94 -12.98 1.14
N ARG A 43 -11.53 -13.17 2.33
CA ARG A 43 -10.86 -12.95 3.62
C ARG A 43 -11.64 -13.64 4.73
N ASP A 44 -11.44 -14.94 4.84
CA ASP A 44 -11.64 -15.65 6.10
C ASP A 44 -10.60 -16.76 6.22
N ARG A 45 -9.72 -16.59 7.20
CA ARG A 45 -8.88 -17.57 7.93
C ARG A 45 -7.46 -17.04 8.13
N ALA A 46 -7.18 -16.60 9.36
CA ALA A 46 -6.05 -17.13 10.15
C ALA A 46 -6.02 -16.53 11.57
N ARG A 47 -6.57 -17.27 12.54
CA ARG A 47 -6.09 -17.30 13.93
C ARG A 47 -6.05 -18.75 14.40
N HIS A 48 -4.86 -19.35 14.45
CA HIS A 48 -4.22 -19.89 15.65
C HIS A 48 -2.96 -20.72 15.30
N PRO A 49 -1.98 -20.79 16.23
CA PRO A 49 -0.66 -21.35 15.99
C PRO A 49 -0.51 -22.80 16.48
N GLY A 50 0.49 -23.49 15.91
CA GLY A 50 1.20 -24.59 16.56
C GLY A 50 0.71 -26.00 16.24
N HIS A 51 1.42 -26.69 15.34
CA HIS A 51 2.02 -28.01 15.62
C HIS A 51 2.88 -28.46 14.44
N GLN A 52 4.10 -28.88 14.75
CA GLN A 52 5.02 -29.54 13.83
C GLN A 52 4.39 -30.82 13.25
N SER A 53 4.44 -30.99 11.93
CA SER A 53 4.41 -32.31 11.29
C SER A 53 5.13 -32.24 9.95
N SER A 54 6.23 -32.98 9.89
CA SER A 54 6.99 -33.30 8.69
C SER A 54 6.10 -34.00 7.66
N ARG A 55 5.91 -33.40 6.48
CA ARG A 55 5.48 -34.13 5.28
C ARG A 55 6.14 -33.58 4.03
N ASN A 56 6.94 -34.46 3.41
CA ASN A 56 7.40 -34.41 2.04
C ASN A 56 6.26 -34.02 1.08
N TRP A 57 6.46 -32.97 0.30
CA TRP A 57 5.66 -32.72 -0.88
C TRP A 57 6.44 -33.11 -2.12
N LEU A 58 5.89 -34.14 -2.77
CA LEU A 58 6.27 -34.67 -4.06
C LEU A 58 6.24 -33.60 -5.15
N HIS A 59 7.26 -33.69 -6.02
CA HIS A 59 7.31 -33.14 -7.36
C HIS A 59 5.96 -33.20 -8.08
N ARG A 60 5.53 -32.06 -8.62
CA ARG A 60 4.56 -32.00 -9.72
C ARG A 60 5.16 -31.13 -10.83
N ASN A 61 5.96 -31.77 -11.68
CA ASN A 61 6.41 -31.22 -12.94
C ASN A 61 5.22 -31.21 -13.91
N GLY A 62 4.79 -30.02 -14.33
CA GLY A 62 3.96 -29.84 -15.51
C GLY A 62 4.82 -30.03 -16.75
N GLN A 63 4.71 -31.21 -17.37
CA GLN A 63 5.19 -31.44 -18.73
C GLN A 63 4.19 -30.83 -19.71
N THR A 64 4.53 -29.69 -20.29
CA THR A 64 3.91 -29.23 -21.55
C THR A 64 4.56 -29.98 -22.70
N THR A 65 3.79 -30.88 -23.29
CA THR A 65 4.07 -31.58 -24.55
C THR A 65 4.06 -30.59 -25.71
N HIS A 66 5.24 -30.25 -26.23
CA HIS A 66 5.40 -29.84 -27.62
C HIS A 66 6.03 -31.00 -28.39
N ALA A 67 5.14 -31.92 -28.78
CA ALA A 67 5.35 -32.75 -29.96
C ALA A 67 5.10 -31.88 -31.20
N ASP A 68 5.60 -32.35 -32.35
CA ASP A 68 5.52 -31.73 -33.67
C ASP A 68 6.53 -30.61 -33.94
N LEU A 69 7.65 -31.01 -34.54
CA LEU A 69 8.10 -30.55 -35.86
C LEU A 69 9.46 -31.22 -36.16
N LEU A 70 9.43 -32.51 -36.52
CA LEU A 70 10.56 -33.16 -37.20
C LEU A 70 10.14 -33.50 -38.64
N PRO A 71 10.97 -33.17 -39.64
CA PRO A 71 10.70 -33.48 -41.03
C PRO A 71 10.82 -34.99 -41.27
N LYS A 72 9.72 -35.54 -41.79
CA LYS A 72 9.54 -36.90 -42.27
C LYS A 72 10.30 -37.05 -43.59
N TRP A 73 11.52 -37.57 -43.55
CA TRP A 73 12.21 -38.03 -44.77
C TRP A 73 11.99 -39.53 -44.92
N ALA A 74 11.54 -39.89 -46.12
CA ALA A 74 11.03 -41.18 -46.50
C ALA A 74 12.13 -42.25 -46.53
N ALA A 75 11.73 -43.47 -46.16
CA ALA A 75 12.44 -44.69 -46.49
C ALA A 75 12.31 -44.95 -47.99
N ASP A 76 13.43 -45.25 -48.64
CA ASP A 76 13.47 -45.83 -49.97
C ASP A 76 14.23 -47.18 -49.88
N PRO A 77 13.62 -48.32 -50.25
CA PRO A 77 14.28 -49.61 -50.23
C PRO A 77 14.71 -50.04 -51.64
N GLY A 78 16.01 -50.31 -51.80
CA GLY A 78 16.46 -51.39 -52.68
C GLY A 78 17.62 -51.11 -53.63
N VAL A 79 18.30 -52.23 -53.91
CA VAL A 79 19.14 -52.59 -55.07
C VAL A 79 20.66 -52.71 -54.77
N PRO A 80 21.32 -53.77 -55.30
CA PRO A 80 22.31 -54.56 -54.57
C PRO A 80 23.73 -54.48 -55.15
N GLY A 81 24.68 -55.10 -54.42
CA GLY A 81 25.77 -55.88 -55.01
C GLY A 81 26.74 -55.15 -55.94
N GLY A 82 27.86 -54.70 -55.38
CA GLY A 82 29.00 -54.23 -56.16
C GLY A 82 30.30 -54.41 -55.39
N SER A 83 30.95 -55.54 -55.59
CA SER A 83 32.32 -55.82 -55.18
C SER A 83 33.28 -54.87 -55.89
N GLY A 84 33.81 -53.89 -55.15
CA GLY A 84 34.85 -52.99 -55.61
C GLY A 84 35.65 -52.51 -54.40
N ALA A 85 36.87 -53.03 -54.25
CA ALA A 85 37.82 -52.59 -53.24
C ALA A 85 38.07 -51.07 -53.40
N ALA A 86 37.50 -50.28 -52.48
CA ALA A 86 37.82 -48.88 -52.31
C ALA A 86 38.89 -48.77 -51.21
N PRO A 87 39.93 -47.92 -51.41
CA PRO A 87 41.04 -47.82 -50.49
C PRO A 87 40.55 -47.41 -49.10
N VAL A 88 41.09 -48.05 -48.07
CA VAL A 88 40.94 -47.63 -46.67
C VAL A 88 41.23 -46.14 -46.61
N LYS A 89 40.19 -45.31 -46.50
CA LYS A 89 40.34 -43.88 -46.21
C LYS A 89 41.14 -43.82 -44.92
N SER A 90 42.37 -43.35 -45.01
CA SER A 90 43.20 -43.06 -43.85
C SER A 90 42.35 -42.29 -42.87
N GLN A 91 42.07 -42.90 -41.73
CA GLN A 91 41.62 -42.19 -40.55
C GLN A 91 42.72 -41.17 -40.28
N SER A 92 42.55 -39.94 -40.77
CA SER A 92 43.39 -38.82 -40.39
C SER A 92 43.19 -38.69 -38.90
N GLY A 93 44.13 -39.24 -38.13
CA GLY A 93 44.17 -39.08 -36.70
C GLY A 93 44.21 -37.59 -36.43
N LEU A 94 43.18 -37.09 -35.74
CA LEU A 94 43.16 -35.75 -35.19
C LEU A 94 44.52 -35.51 -34.55
N THR A 95 45.26 -34.55 -35.10
CA THR A 95 46.56 -34.23 -34.53
C THR A 95 46.31 -33.68 -33.13
N LEU A 96 47.18 -33.98 -32.17
CA LEU A 96 47.05 -33.54 -30.78
C LEU A 96 46.82 -32.01 -30.68
N VAL A 97 47.39 -31.26 -31.62
CA VAL A 97 47.21 -29.81 -31.79
C VAL A 97 45.75 -29.44 -32.07
N GLU A 98 45.06 -30.19 -32.93
CA GLU A 98 43.69 -29.93 -33.36
C GLU A 98 42.67 -30.13 -32.21
N ILE A 99 42.90 -31.15 -31.37
CA ILE A 99 42.12 -31.38 -30.16
C ILE A 99 42.36 -30.26 -29.14
N LEU A 100 43.59 -29.76 -29.02
CA LEU A 100 43.93 -28.68 -28.09
C LEU A 100 43.30 -27.35 -28.51
N VAL A 101 43.30 -27.04 -29.81
CA VAL A 101 42.61 -25.87 -30.38
C VAL A 101 41.09 -25.99 -30.20
N ALA A 102 40.51 -27.16 -30.45
CA ALA A 102 39.08 -27.40 -30.23
C ALA A 102 38.68 -27.18 -28.76
N MET A 103 39.48 -27.67 -27.81
CA MET A 103 39.25 -27.42 -26.37
C MET A 103 39.41 -25.93 -26.01
N ALA A 104 40.36 -25.22 -26.59
CA ALA A 104 40.54 -23.78 -26.35
C ALA A 104 39.34 -22.97 -26.85
N ILE A 105 38.85 -23.24 -28.07
CA ILE A 105 37.67 -22.57 -28.64
C ILE A 105 36.42 -22.90 -27.80
N LEU A 106 36.24 -24.16 -27.42
CA LEU A 106 35.11 -24.57 -26.57
C LEU A 106 35.15 -23.90 -25.19
N GLY A 107 36.35 -23.73 -24.61
CA GLY A 107 36.54 -22.98 -23.37
C GLY A 107 36.14 -21.51 -23.49
N ILE A 108 36.52 -20.85 -24.58
CA ILE A 108 36.13 -19.44 -24.85
C ILE A 108 34.62 -19.32 -25.01
N ILE A 109 33.98 -20.23 -25.77
CA ILE A 109 32.52 -20.23 -25.95
C ILE A 109 31.81 -20.44 -24.61
N LEU A 110 32.29 -21.38 -23.79
CA LEU A 110 31.70 -21.65 -22.48
C LEU A 110 31.76 -20.42 -21.58
N ILE A 111 32.91 -19.73 -21.52
CA ILE A 111 33.07 -18.48 -20.75
C ILE A 111 32.08 -17.42 -21.23
N LEU A 112 31.90 -17.28 -22.54
CA LEU A 112 31.00 -16.29 -23.13
C LEU A 112 29.53 -16.58 -22.78
N VAL A 113 29.12 -17.85 -22.86
CA VAL A 113 27.78 -18.30 -22.45
C VAL A 113 27.54 -18.08 -20.96
N THR A 114 28.48 -18.48 -20.09
CA THR A 114 28.35 -18.30 -18.64
C THR A 114 28.28 -16.83 -18.24
N ASN A 115 29.06 -15.95 -18.89
CA ASN A 115 28.99 -14.52 -18.65
C ASN A 115 27.62 -13.94 -19.04
N TRP A 116 27.09 -14.35 -20.19
CA TRP A 116 25.78 -13.90 -20.67
C TRP A 116 24.63 -14.40 -19.77
N GLU A 117 24.68 -15.67 -19.33
CA GLU A 117 23.72 -16.21 -18.36
C GLU A 117 23.75 -15.44 -17.04
N THR A 118 24.94 -15.13 -16.53
CA THR A 118 25.11 -14.37 -15.28
C THR A 118 24.51 -12.96 -15.40
N GLN A 119 24.74 -12.27 -16.53
CA GLN A 119 24.16 -10.95 -16.79
C GLN A 119 22.63 -11.00 -16.88
N THR A 120 22.10 -12.03 -17.54
CA THR A 120 20.65 -12.23 -17.70
C THR A 120 19.95 -12.49 -16.36
N LEU A 121 20.54 -13.32 -15.50
CA LEU A 121 20.02 -13.59 -14.15
C LEU A 121 20.04 -12.35 -13.26
N GLN A 122 21.08 -11.53 -13.36
CA GLN A 122 21.18 -10.27 -12.62
C GLN A 122 20.12 -9.27 -13.06
N LEU A 123 19.92 -9.11 -14.37
CA LEU A 123 18.89 -8.24 -14.92
C LEU A 123 17.49 -8.68 -14.48
N THR A 124 17.19 -9.98 -14.58
CA THR A 124 15.89 -10.54 -14.16
C THR A 124 15.62 -10.29 -12.68
N THR A 125 16.62 -10.52 -11.82
CA THR A 125 16.48 -10.27 -10.37
C THR A 125 16.23 -8.79 -10.08
N LYS A 126 16.95 -7.89 -10.78
CA LYS A 126 16.78 -6.45 -10.64
C LYS A 126 15.38 -6.01 -11.09
N THR A 127 14.93 -6.46 -12.26
CA THR A 127 13.60 -6.13 -12.79
C THR A 127 12.48 -6.62 -11.88
N ASN A 128 12.57 -7.85 -11.36
CA ASN A 128 11.60 -8.37 -10.41
C ASN A 128 11.56 -7.54 -9.12
N THR A 129 12.74 -7.17 -8.58
CA THR A 129 12.82 -6.33 -7.37
C THR A 129 12.20 -4.95 -7.58
N LEU A 130 12.47 -4.32 -8.73
CA LEU A 130 11.89 -3.03 -9.10
C LEU A 130 10.36 -3.13 -9.26
N ALA A 131 9.88 -4.18 -9.93
CA ALA A 131 8.45 -4.42 -10.10
C ALA A 131 7.72 -4.57 -8.75
N THR A 132 8.30 -5.34 -7.82
CA THR A 132 7.74 -5.46 -6.46
C THR A 132 7.72 -4.12 -5.73
N GLN A 133 8.79 -3.31 -5.81
CA GLN A 133 8.82 -1.99 -5.16
C GLN A 133 7.78 -1.03 -5.73
N ILE A 134 7.57 -1.02 -7.06
CA ILE A 134 6.53 -0.19 -7.68
C ILE A 134 5.14 -0.66 -7.25
N ALA A 135 4.91 -1.97 -7.18
CA ALA A 135 3.64 -2.53 -6.68
C ALA A 135 3.40 -2.12 -5.22
N GLU A 136 4.39 -2.25 -4.33
CA GLU A 136 4.30 -1.81 -2.93
C GLU A 136 4.00 -0.31 -2.79
N LEU A 137 4.59 0.54 -3.64
CA LEU A 137 4.33 1.99 -3.65
C LEU A 137 2.92 2.32 -4.16
N ASN A 138 2.44 1.61 -5.18
CA ASN A 138 1.06 1.74 -5.66
C ASN A 138 0.05 1.29 -4.60
N ASP A 139 0.31 0.16 -3.93
CA ASP A 139 -0.53 -0.36 -2.85
C ASP A 139 -0.55 0.60 -1.67
N LEU A 140 0.60 1.14 -1.26
CA LEU A 140 0.69 2.14 -0.20
C LEU A 140 -0.10 3.41 -0.52
N SER A 141 0.17 4.01 -1.68
CA SER A 141 -0.46 5.27 -2.09
C SER A 141 -1.95 5.10 -2.35
N GLY A 142 -2.36 3.96 -2.92
CA GLY A 142 -3.76 3.57 -3.07
C GLY A 142 -4.45 3.38 -1.73
N TYR A 143 -3.83 2.64 -0.79
CA TYR A 143 -4.38 2.39 0.53
C TYR A 143 -4.61 3.68 1.33
N ILE A 144 -3.60 4.55 1.42
CA ILE A 144 -3.72 5.85 2.09
C ILE A 144 -4.70 6.74 1.32
N GLY A 145 -4.63 6.75 -0.02
CA GLY A 145 -5.49 7.54 -0.88
C GLY A 145 -6.97 7.20 -0.72
N ASP A 146 -7.33 5.93 -0.56
CA ASP A 146 -8.72 5.52 -0.32
C ASP A 146 -9.25 6.03 1.02
N ARG A 147 -8.40 6.04 2.06
CA ARG A 147 -8.76 6.63 3.36
C ARG A 147 -8.90 8.14 3.28
N VAL A 148 -8.06 8.82 2.50
CA VAL A 148 -8.19 10.27 2.24
C VAL A 148 -9.48 10.58 1.47
N ARG A 149 -9.86 9.76 0.48
CA ARG A 149 -11.10 9.97 -0.29
C ARG A 149 -12.36 9.88 0.56
N SER A 150 -12.37 8.97 1.55
CA SER A 150 -13.47 8.83 2.51
C SER A 150 -13.34 9.75 3.73
N ALA A 151 -12.29 10.57 3.79
CA ALA A 151 -12.06 11.47 4.91
C ALA A 151 -13.14 12.55 5.01
N SER A 152 -13.66 12.70 6.21
CA SER A 152 -14.48 13.85 6.63
C SER A 152 -13.63 15.01 7.15
N GLN A 153 -12.46 14.73 7.70
CA GLN A 153 -11.48 15.73 8.16
C GLN A 153 -10.06 15.20 7.95
N VAL A 154 -9.13 16.11 7.66
CA VAL A 154 -7.71 15.80 7.46
C VAL A 154 -6.84 16.83 8.19
N ARG A 155 -5.74 16.38 8.81
CA ARG A 155 -4.74 17.24 9.45
C ARG A 155 -3.34 16.72 9.14
N LEU A 156 -2.38 17.61 8.89
CA LEU A 156 -0.98 17.24 8.62
C LEU A 156 -0.03 17.51 9.79
N THR A 157 -0.30 18.55 10.57
CA THR A 157 0.62 19.04 11.61
C THR A 157 -0.12 19.55 12.84
N GLY A 158 0.62 19.82 13.91
CA GLY A 158 0.11 20.49 15.11
C GLY A 158 -0.62 19.54 16.07
N PHE A 159 -0.29 18.26 16.01
CA PHE A 159 -0.79 17.26 16.96
C PHE A 159 0.30 16.26 17.35
N THR A 160 -0.03 15.41 18.30
CA THR A 160 0.80 14.29 18.73
C THR A 160 0.00 13.00 18.68
N VAL A 161 0.67 11.87 18.50
CA VAL A 161 0.11 10.52 18.51
C VAL A 161 0.91 9.64 19.44
N ASN A 162 0.25 9.08 20.47
CA ASN A 162 0.88 8.27 21.50
C ASN A 162 2.17 8.92 22.05
N ALA A 163 2.10 10.21 22.39
CA ALA A 163 3.25 10.97 22.86
C ALA A 163 4.00 10.20 23.96
N ALA A 164 5.27 9.91 23.72
CA ALA A 164 6.16 9.32 24.72
C ALA A 164 7.16 10.36 25.24
N SER A 165 7.90 10.02 26.29
CA SER A 165 8.79 10.95 26.98
C SER A 165 10.03 11.39 26.18
N ALA A 166 10.31 10.78 25.02
CA ALA A 166 11.49 11.09 24.21
C ALA A 166 11.27 12.31 23.29
N VAL A 167 12.37 12.99 22.94
CA VAL A 167 12.35 14.14 22.02
C VAL A 167 11.76 13.71 20.67
N ASN A 168 10.63 14.31 20.30
CA ASN A 168 9.85 14.03 19.09
C ASN A 168 9.11 12.68 19.06
N ALA A 169 8.97 12.01 20.19
CA ALA A 169 8.12 10.82 20.25
C ALA A 169 6.64 11.20 20.05
N GLY A 170 6.03 10.62 19.02
CA GLY A 170 4.65 10.89 18.68
C GLY A 170 4.36 12.26 18.06
N LYS A 171 5.36 13.13 17.87
CA LYS A 171 5.09 14.44 17.23
C LYS A 171 4.73 14.29 15.75
N CYS A 172 3.83 15.18 15.33
CA CYS A 172 3.42 15.37 13.95
C CYS A 172 3.63 16.84 13.57
N ASP A 173 4.80 17.11 13.01
CA ASP A 173 5.29 18.43 12.63
C ASP A 173 6.06 18.35 11.29
N THR A 174 6.72 19.44 10.90
CA THR A 174 7.48 19.49 9.65
C THR A 174 8.70 18.56 9.61
N THR A 175 9.21 18.14 10.78
CA THR A 175 10.34 17.20 10.89
C THR A 175 9.89 15.75 10.96
N THR A 176 8.68 15.53 11.45
CA THR A 176 8.04 14.23 11.63
C THR A 176 6.69 14.24 10.92
N PRO A 177 6.69 14.14 9.58
CA PRO A 177 5.50 14.37 8.78
C PRO A 177 4.45 13.30 9.06
N CYS A 178 3.22 13.76 9.26
CA CYS A 178 2.06 12.91 9.50
C CYS A 178 0.89 13.29 8.59
N LEU A 179 -0.05 12.35 8.48
CA LEU A 179 -1.35 12.55 7.88
C LEU A 179 -2.38 11.92 8.83
N ALA A 180 -3.14 12.75 9.52
CA ALA A 180 -4.30 12.32 10.29
C ALA A 180 -5.56 12.41 9.41
N VAL A 181 -6.39 11.39 9.49
CA VAL A 181 -7.63 11.23 8.72
C VAL A 181 -8.75 10.77 9.66
N LEU A 182 -9.88 11.46 9.59
CA LEU A 182 -11.13 11.00 10.20
C LEU A 182 -12.04 10.45 9.09
N ALA A 183 -12.21 9.13 9.04
CA ALA A 183 -13.00 8.45 8.01
C ALA A 183 -14.22 7.76 8.61
N LEU A 184 -15.30 7.66 7.82
CA LEU A 184 -16.48 6.86 8.13
C LEU A 184 -16.47 5.61 7.25
N GLU A 185 -16.73 4.46 7.86
CA GLU A 185 -17.02 3.20 7.17
C GLU A 185 -18.43 2.75 7.56
N GLU A 186 -19.28 2.49 6.56
CA GLU A 186 -20.63 1.98 6.77
C GLU A 186 -20.69 0.53 6.28
N GLU A 187 -21.11 -0.37 7.16
CA GLU A 187 -21.34 -1.78 6.85
C GLU A 187 -22.85 -2.05 6.89
N VAL A 188 -23.42 -2.52 5.79
CA VAL A 188 -24.84 -2.88 5.70
C VAL A 188 -24.97 -4.39 5.89
N ASN A 189 -25.54 -4.80 7.02
CA ASN A 189 -25.89 -6.19 7.25
C ASN A 189 -27.30 -6.46 6.71
N THR A 190 -27.37 -7.21 5.60
CA THR A 190 -28.63 -7.59 4.93
C THR A 190 -29.24 -8.89 5.47
N ALA A 191 -28.60 -9.54 6.44
CA ALA A 191 -29.12 -10.77 7.06
C ALA A 191 -30.17 -10.49 8.15
N THR A 192 -30.27 -9.23 8.62
CA THR A 192 -31.30 -8.76 9.54
C THR A 192 -32.46 -8.12 8.78
N THR A 193 -33.68 -8.22 9.31
CA THR A 193 -34.87 -7.57 8.75
C THR A 193 -35.49 -6.66 9.82
N PRO A 194 -35.49 -5.32 9.64
CA PRO A 194 -34.86 -4.59 8.54
C PRO A 194 -33.33 -4.68 8.56
N SER A 195 -32.69 -4.45 7.40
CA SER A 195 -31.23 -4.40 7.31
C SER A 195 -30.65 -3.40 8.31
N THR A 196 -29.63 -3.82 9.05
CA THR A 196 -28.96 -2.97 10.03
C THR A 196 -27.71 -2.36 9.43
N VAL A 197 -27.54 -1.04 9.57
CA VAL A 197 -26.33 -0.31 9.14
C VAL A 197 -25.46 -0.06 10.36
N THR A 198 -24.24 -0.60 10.34
CA THR A 198 -23.22 -0.31 11.35
C THR A 198 -22.33 0.81 10.82
N ARG A 199 -22.21 1.89 11.57
CA ARG A 199 -21.30 2.99 11.25
C ARG A 199 -20.08 2.93 12.14
N THR A 200 -18.90 2.95 11.54
CA THR A 200 -17.63 2.98 12.27
C THR A 200 -16.84 4.19 11.85
N TRP A 201 -16.61 5.09 12.80
CA TRP A 201 -15.69 6.22 12.63
C TRP A 201 -14.28 5.75 12.97
N PHE A 202 -13.34 6.02 12.07
CA PHE A 202 -11.92 5.72 12.25
C PHE A 202 -11.12 7.01 12.37
N ARG A 203 -10.28 7.10 13.40
CA ARG A 203 -9.16 8.03 13.43
C ARG A 203 -7.92 7.28 13.01
N LEU A 204 -7.34 7.69 11.90
CA LEU A 204 -6.13 7.10 11.34
C LEU A 204 -5.04 8.16 11.35
N VAL A 205 -3.87 7.84 11.85
CA VAL A 205 -2.69 8.70 11.73
C VAL A 205 -1.60 7.92 11.02
N TYR A 206 -1.27 8.33 9.80
CA TYR A 206 -0.11 7.86 9.08
C TYR A 206 1.09 8.70 9.48
N ARG A 207 2.15 8.07 9.98
CA ARG A 207 3.37 8.75 10.43
C ARG A 207 4.58 8.12 9.79
N VAL A 208 5.48 8.95 9.28
CA VAL A 208 6.77 8.50 8.78
C VAL A 208 7.78 8.52 9.92
N GLU A 209 8.42 7.38 10.15
CA GLU A 209 9.41 7.21 11.23
C GLU A 209 10.71 6.62 10.69
N PRO A 210 11.88 6.99 11.24
CA PRO A 210 13.13 6.33 10.90
C PRO A 210 13.07 4.85 11.23
N ARG A 211 13.38 3.99 10.25
CA ARG A 211 13.35 2.54 10.43
C ARG A 211 14.25 2.10 11.58
N SER A 212 15.41 2.75 11.72
CA SER A 212 16.43 2.50 12.76
C SER A 212 15.88 2.57 14.19
N THR A 213 14.88 3.42 14.44
CA THR A 213 14.30 3.61 15.78
C THR A 213 13.24 2.56 16.14
N TRP A 214 12.85 1.73 15.17
CA TRP A 214 11.77 0.78 15.35
C TRP A 214 12.26 -0.56 15.91
N SER A 215 11.44 -1.19 16.75
CA SER A 215 11.76 -2.46 17.42
C SER A 215 12.04 -3.58 16.42
N SER A 216 13.11 -4.34 16.65
CA SER A 216 13.49 -5.50 15.83
C SER A 216 12.46 -6.64 15.88
N VAL A 217 11.58 -6.68 16.88
CA VAL A 217 10.48 -7.67 16.96
C VAL A 217 9.39 -7.40 15.93
N SER A 218 9.28 -6.15 15.47
CA SER A 218 8.20 -5.72 14.58
C SER A 218 8.61 -5.64 13.10
N LYS A 219 9.89 -5.86 12.79
CA LYS A 219 10.45 -5.80 11.42
C LYS A 219 11.40 -6.94 11.15
N VAL A 220 11.66 -7.22 9.88
CA VAL A 220 12.77 -8.10 9.49
C VAL A 220 14.09 -7.35 9.71
N PRO A 221 15.04 -7.87 10.51
CA PRO A 221 16.31 -7.20 10.74
C PRO A 221 17.09 -7.01 9.44
N ASP A 222 17.62 -5.79 9.23
CA ASP A 222 18.45 -5.47 8.05
C ASP A 222 19.43 -4.37 8.47
N THR A 223 20.70 -4.73 8.61
CA THR A 223 21.73 -3.84 9.17
C THR A 223 21.98 -2.60 8.32
N TRP A 224 21.76 -2.68 7.01
CA TRP A 224 21.89 -1.52 6.14
C TRP A 224 20.67 -0.61 6.32
N ALA A 225 19.45 -1.15 6.26
CA ALA A 225 18.24 -0.33 6.38
C ALA A 225 18.02 0.20 7.82
N ASP A 226 18.55 -0.48 8.83
CA ASP A 226 18.51 -0.08 10.24
C ASP A 226 19.57 0.97 10.62
N ASN A 227 20.48 1.29 9.71
CA ASN A 227 21.44 2.37 9.94
C ASN A 227 20.79 3.72 9.62
N ALA A 228 20.71 4.60 10.63
CA ALA A 228 20.12 5.93 10.51
C ALA A 228 20.76 6.78 9.40
N ALA A 229 22.05 6.59 9.09
CA ALA A 229 22.75 7.32 8.03
C ALA A 229 22.19 7.01 6.61
N ASN A 230 21.48 5.89 6.45
CA ASN A 230 20.91 5.50 5.17
C ASN A 230 19.54 6.14 4.90
N ASN A 231 18.96 6.91 5.83
CA ASN A 231 17.70 7.63 5.63
C ASN A 231 16.55 6.72 5.14
N VAL A 232 16.50 5.50 5.68
CA VAL A 232 15.41 4.55 5.44
C VAL A 232 14.33 4.77 6.49
N VAL A 233 13.10 4.92 6.02
CA VAL A 233 11.94 5.21 6.84
C VAL A 233 10.82 4.19 6.61
N VAL A 234 9.92 4.11 7.58
CA VAL A 234 8.71 3.30 7.55
C VAL A 234 7.49 4.21 7.61
N VAL A 235 6.37 3.76 7.06
CA VAL A 235 5.06 4.38 7.34
C VAL A 235 4.33 3.50 8.34
N ARG A 236 3.95 4.11 9.47
CA ARG A 236 3.10 3.47 10.47
C ARG A 236 1.73 4.10 10.45
N GLU A 237 0.73 3.25 10.64
CA GLU A 237 -0.62 3.68 10.90
C GLU A 237 -0.91 3.52 12.38
N TYR A 238 -1.40 4.58 13.01
CA TYR A 238 -2.00 4.53 14.32
C TYR A 238 -3.49 4.61 14.13
N ARG A 239 -4.21 3.63 14.66
CA ARG A 239 -5.66 3.53 14.49
C ARG A 239 -6.38 3.55 15.82
N ASP A 240 -7.50 4.22 15.80
CA ASP A 240 -8.53 4.19 16.82
C ASP A 240 -9.89 4.19 16.12
N ASN A 241 -10.91 3.64 16.77
CA ASN A 241 -12.24 3.57 16.18
C ASN A 241 -13.37 3.82 17.18
N CYS A 242 -14.48 4.29 16.64
CA CYS A 242 -15.74 4.45 17.33
C CYS A 242 -16.82 3.76 16.49
N ILE A 243 -17.25 2.59 16.96
CA ILE A 243 -18.41 1.90 16.41
C ILE A 243 -19.65 2.54 17.02
N GLU A 244 -20.47 3.17 16.19
CA GLU A 244 -21.71 3.83 16.58
C GLU A 244 -22.72 2.78 17.06
N ALA A 245 -22.97 2.77 18.37
CA ALA A 245 -24.05 1.98 18.95
C ALA A 245 -25.36 2.78 19.04
N SER A 246 -26.45 2.07 19.30
CA SER A 246 -27.75 2.67 19.59
C SER A 246 -27.63 3.75 20.67
N GLY A 247 -28.05 4.98 20.34
CA GLY A 247 -27.90 6.15 21.23
C GLY A 247 -26.72 7.07 20.90
N GLY A 248 -25.97 6.81 19.82
CA GLY A 248 -24.92 7.73 19.33
C GLY A 248 -23.67 7.73 20.19
N VAL A 249 -23.35 6.59 20.81
CA VAL A 249 -22.18 6.40 21.69
C VAL A 249 -21.19 5.40 21.07
N CYS A 250 -19.91 5.61 21.34
CA CYS A 250 -18.83 4.72 20.91
C CYS A 250 -18.77 3.50 21.84
N SER A 251 -19.04 2.31 21.30
CA SER A 251 -19.19 1.08 22.10
C SER A 251 -17.90 0.56 22.76
N ALA A 252 -16.73 1.10 22.41
CA ALA A 252 -15.42 0.63 22.87
C ALA A 252 -14.55 1.71 23.57
N SER A 253 -15.02 2.95 23.68
CA SER A 253 -14.26 4.03 24.33
C SER A 253 -14.42 3.96 25.85
N SER A 254 -13.31 4.07 26.60
CA SER A 254 -13.33 4.28 28.05
C SER A 254 -12.60 5.59 28.38
N PRO A 255 -13.29 6.62 28.91
CA PRO A 255 -14.73 6.66 29.22
C PRO A 255 -15.60 6.64 27.94
N PRO A 256 -16.90 6.30 28.04
CA PRO A 256 -17.82 6.35 26.90
C PRO A 256 -17.87 7.75 26.28
N LEU A 257 -17.58 7.86 24.99
CA LEU A 257 -17.68 9.08 24.21
C LEU A 257 -18.92 9.02 23.31
N THR A 258 -19.59 10.15 23.12
CA THR A 258 -20.57 10.28 22.03
C THR A 258 -19.83 10.32 20.69
N VAL A 259 -20.50 9.96 19.61
CA VAL A 259 -19.94 10.04 18.24
C VAL A 259 -19.52 11.49 17.93
N ASP A 260 -20.30 12.49 18.35
CA ASP A 260 -19.94 13.89 18.13
C ASP A 260 -18.71 14.32 18.95
N ALA A 261 -18.61 13.89 20.21
CA ALA A 261 -17.41 14.12 21.01
C ALA A 261 -16.19 13.43 20.37
N TYR A 262 -16.38 12.22 19.83
CA TYR A 262 -15.34 11.50 19.11
C TYR A 262 -14.91 12.25 17.84
N LYS A 263 -15.82 12.83 17.07
CA LYS A 263 -15.45 13.61 15.89
C LYS A 263 -14.79 14.93 16.27
N ALA A 264 -15.33 15.65 17.26
CA ALA A 264 -14.79 16.93 17.71
C ALA A 264 -13.35 16.81 18.23
N SER A 265 -13.08 15.73 18.96
CA SER A 265 -11.76 15.39 19.48
C SER A 265 -10.71 15.11 18.38
N PHE A 266 -11.12 14.99 17.11
CA PHE A 266 -10.16 14.99 16.00
C PHE A 266 -9.37 16.30 15.87
N SER A 267 -9.85 17.40 16.45
CA SER A 267 -9.15 18.69 16.51
C SER A 267 -8.20 18.82 17.71
N ASP A 268 -8.16 17.84 18.61
CA ASP A 268 -7.33 17.88 19.81
C ASP A 268 -5.83 17.94 19.45
N ALA A 269 -5.02 18.47 20.38
CA ALA A 269 -3.57 18.54 20.22
C ALA A 269 -2.89 17.16 20.38
N ALA A 270 -3.59 16.15 20.90
CA ALA A 270 -3.03 14.84 21.17
C ALA A 270 -4.04 13.71 20.91
N PHE A 271 -3.59 12.69 20.19
CA PHE A 271 -4.21 11.39 20.10
C PHE A 271 -3.46 10.43 21.04
N SER A 272 -4.18 9.79 21.94
CA SER A 272 -3.63 8.84 22.92
C SER A 272 -4.18 7.44 22.69
N SER A 273 -3.43 6.43 23.14
CA SER A 273 -3.86 5.02 23.17
C SER A 273 -4.23 4.44 21.80
N MET A 274 -3.73 5.00 20.71
CA MET A 274 -3.96 4.47 19.36
C MET A 274 -3.15 3.20 19.16
N SER A 275 -3.71 2.21 18.46
CA SER A 275 -3.00 0.97 18.15
C SER A 275 -2.11 1.15 16.92
N PRO A 276 -0.79 0.92 17.00
CA PRO A 276 0.10 1.08 15.87
C PRO A 276 0.19 -0.20 15.00
N ALA A 277 0.29 -0.02 13.68
CA ALA A 277 0.55 -1.06 12.70
C ALA A 277 1.59 -0.57 11.66
N LEU A 278 2.39 -1.49 11.12
CA LEU A 278 3.25 -1.20 9.97
C LEU A 278 2.39 -1.19 8.70
N VAL A 279 2.51 -0.14 7.90
CA VAL A 279 1.88 -0.07 6.57
C VAL A 279 2.89 -0.47 5.50
N THR A 280 4.09 0.13 5.53
CA THR A 280 5.17 -0.22 4.61
C THR A 280 6.54 0.06 5.22
N ASP A 281 7.56 -0.57 4.64
CA ASP A 281 8.97 -0.43 4.98
C ASP A 281 9.78 -0.05 3.73
N TYR A 282 11.07 0.26 3.90
CA TYR A 282 12.01 0.56 2.82
C TYR A 282 11.64 1.78 1.96
N LEU A 283 11.07 2.81 2.59
CA LEU A 283 10.93 4.13 1.97
C LEU A 283 12.17 4.98 2.28
N SER A 284 12.36 6.07 1.53
CA SER A 284 13.37 7.08 1.86
C SER A 284 12.76 8.39 2.32
N SER A 285 13.44 9.05 3.25
CA SER A 285 13.16 10.44 3.61
C SER A 285 13.89 11.46 2.74
N VAL A 286 14.80 11.01 1.86
CA VAL A 286 15.52 11.87 0.92
C VAL A 286 15.52 11.23 -0.46
N ASP A 287 15.54 12.05 -1.51
CA ASP A 287 15.63 11.56 -2.88
C ASP A 287 17.06 11.16 -3.29
N GLN A 288 17.24 10.79 -4.55
CA GLN A 288 18.56 10.43 -5.10
C GLN A 288 19.56 11.59 -5.05
N SER A 289 19.10 12.84 -5.13
CA SER A 289 19.92 14.05 -5.02
C SER A 289 20.25 14.45 -3.58
N GLY A 290 19.59 13.81 -2.60
CA GLY A 290 19.69 14.12 -1.18
C GLY A 290 18.69 15.18 -0.70
N ALA A 291 17.75 15.62 -1.53
CA ALA A 291 16.71 16.56 -1.13
C ALA A 291 15.66 15.84 -0.26
N ALA A 292 15.14 16.54 0.75
CA ALA A 292 14.14 15.98 1.67
C ALA A 292 12.81 15.70 0.95
N ILE A 293 12.28 14.50 1.14
CA ILE A 293 10.97 14.11 0.63
C ILE A 293 9.91 14.50 1.66
N THR A 294 8.90 15.25 1.23
CA THR A 294 7.72 15.58 2.05
C THR A 294 6.59 14.60 1.71
N PRO A 295 6.36 13.56 2.55
CA PRO A 295 5.49 12.46 2.17
C PRO A 295 4.01 12.82 2.12
N PHE A 296 3.61 13.85 2.87
CA PHE A 296 2.25 14.35 2.94
C PHE A 296 2.26 15.86 2.79
N ALA A 297 1.54 16.38 1.81
CA ALA A 297 1.28 17.81 1.64
C ALA A 297 -0.21 18.05 1.35
N LEU A 298 -0.72 19.22 1.71
CA LEU A 298 -2.09 19.64 1.47
C LEU A 298 -2.06 20.89 0.59
N ASP A 299 -2.67 20.79 -0.57
CA ASP A 299 -3.08 21.95 -1.34
C ASP A 299 -4.40 22.47 -0.77
N THR A 300 -4.32 23.58 -0.03
CA THR A 300 -5.45 24.23 0.63
C THR A 300 -6.40 24.91 -0.34
N VAL A 301 -6.00 25.12 -1.60
CA VAL A 301 -6.86 25.72 -2.63
C VAL A 301 -7.80 24.67 -3.20
N THR A 302 -7.30 23.46 -3.45
CA THR A 302 -8.07 22.37 -4.07
C THR A 302 -8.54 21.31 -3.07
N ASN A 303 -8.17 21.43 -1.79
CA ASN A 303 -8.34 20.39 -0.76
C ASN A 303 -7.80 19.02 -1.21
N THR A 304 -6.64 19.06 -1.88
CA THR A 304 -5.97 17.87 -2.41
C THR A 304 -4.79 17.50 -1.52
N ILE A 305 -4.78 16.26 -1.04
CA ILE A 305 -3.63 15.69 -0.36
C ILE A 305 -2.68 15.12 -1.41
N ILE A 306 -1.42 15.55 -1.37
CA ILE A 306 -0.35 15.06 -2.20
C ILE A 306 0.46 14.05 -1.37
N LEU A 307 0.46 12.81 -1.84
CA LEU A 307 1.23 11.71 -1.27
C LEU A 307 2.51 11.53 -2.08
N THR A 308 3.68 11.57 -1.44
CA THR A 308 4.97 11.47 -2.14
C THR A 308 5.85 10.41 -1.50
N PHE A 309 6.21 9.37 -2.26
CA PHE A 309 6.99 8.26 -1.74
C PHE A 309 8.06 7.80 -2.73
N GLN A 310 9.18 7.33 -2.19
CA GLN A 310 10.24 6.68 -2.97
C GLN A 310 10.76 5.51 -2.15
N SER A 311 10.89 4.34 -2.77
CA SER A 311 11.51 3.18 -2.14
C SER A 311 13.03 3.29 -2.24
N LYS A 312 13.73 2.82 -1.21
CA LYS A 312 15.19 2.78 -1.15
C LYS A 312 15.64 1.45 -0.57
N ARG A 313 16.37 0.66 -1.36
CA ARG A 313 16.88 -0.67 -0.96
C ARG A 313 18.35 -0.84 -1.31
N ASN A 314 19.02 -1.75 -0.61
CA ASN A 314 20.35 -2.20 -0.97
C ASN A 314 20.25 -3.58 -1.64
N VAL A 315 20.65 -3.65 -2.90
CA VAL A 315 20.68 -4.90 -3.67
C VAL A 315 22.12 -5.15 -4.06
N LYS A 316 22.73 -6.19 -3.47
CA LYS A 316 24.14 -6.57 -3.71
C LYS A 316 25.11 -5.40 -3.50
N SER A 317 24.99 -4.70 -2.38
CA SER A 317 25.81 -3.54 -2.02
C SER A 317 25.58 -2.28 -2.87
N VAL A 318 24.61 -2.30 -3.80
CA VAL A 318 24.22 -1.12 -4.58
C VAL A 318 22.93 -0.56 -4.00
N THR A 319 22.96 0.72 -3.63
CA THR A 319 21.75 1.44 -3.20
C THR A 319 20.93 1.80 -4.43
N THR A 320 19.68 1.36 -4.45
CA THR A 320 18.73 1.63 -5.54
C THR A 320 17.54 2.40 -5.02
N PHE A 321 17.17 3.46 -5.73
CA PHE A 321 15.94 4.22 -5.51
C PHE A 321 14.89 3.81 -6.55
N THR A 322 13.63 3.74 -6.12
CA THR A 322 12.50 3.42 -7.00
C THR A 322 11.33 4.35 -6.72
N PRO A 323 10.83 5.11 -7.72
CA PRO A 323 11.45 5.31 -9.05
C PRO A 323 12.86 5.91 -8.93
N ALA A 324 13.70 5.77 -9.96
CA ALA A 324 15.09 6.20 -9.89
C ALA A 324 15.22 7.74 -9.79
N ASP A 325 14.58 8.46 -10.71
CA ASP A 325 14.84 9.89 -10.89
C ASP A 325 14.07 10.76 -9.90
N ASN A 326 12.80 10.45 -9.66
CA ASN A 326 11.92 11.26 -8.82
C ASN A 326 11.02 10.38 -7.95
N PRO A 327 10.68 10.83 -6.73
CA PRO A 327 9.64 10.19 -5.92
C PRO A 327 8.31 10.09 -6.69
N MET A 328 7.58 9.00 -6.44
CA MET A 328 6.23 8.82 -6.95
C MET A 328 5.28 9.76 -6.20
N THR A 329 4.49 10.53 -6.94
CA THR A 329 3.47 11.45 -6.39
C THR A 329 2.07 11.00 -6.76
N LEU A 330 1.16 10.98 -5.79
CA LEU A 330 -0.28 10.78 -6.00
C LEU A 330 -1.05 11.95 -5.38
N ALA A 331 -1.85 12.64 -6.20
CA ALA A 331 -2.75 13.69 -5.77
C ALA A 331 -4.15 13.11 -5.51
N VAL A 332 -4.67 13.32 -4.30
CA VAL A 332 -5.96 12.76 -3.86
C VAL A 332 -6.84 13.87 -3.29
N GLN A 333 -7.96 14.14 -3.95
CA GLN A 333 -8.95 15.08 -3.44
C GLN A 333 -9.75 14.45 -2.29
N ALA A 334 -9.77 15.11 -1.14
CA ALA A 334 -10.56 14.68 0.01
C ALA A 334 -12.00 15.18 -0.15
N ARG A 335 -12.91 14.28 -0.56
CA ARG A 335 -14.24 14.65 -1.09
C ARG A 335 -15.20 15.21 -0.03
N ASN A 336 -15.02 14.81 1.22
CA ASN A 336 -15.95 15.16 2.29
C ASN A 336 -15.33 16.10 3.33
N VAL A 337 -14.17 16.70 3.02
CA VAL A 337 -13.50 17.67 3.88
C VAL A 337 -14.05 19.06 3.53
N ASN A 338 -14.92 19.55 4.40
CA ASN A 338 -15.49 20.90 4.37
C ASN A 338 -15.00 21.69 5.57
#